data_AF-A0A1L8DAB8-F1
#
_entry.id   AF-A0A1L8DAB8-F1
#
_cell.length_a   1.000
_cell.length_b   1.000
_cell.length_c   1.000
_cell.angle_alpha   90.00
_cell.angle_beta   90.00
_cell.angle_gamma   90.00
#
_symmetry.space_group_name_H-M   'P 1'
#
loop_
_entity.id
_entity.type
_entity.pdbx_description
1 polymer ?
#
loop_
_entity_poly.entity_id
_entity_poly.type
_entity_poly.pdbx_seq_one_letter_code
_entity_poly.pdbx_strand_id
1 'polypeptide(L)'
;DNYIMWREKSNEIPNLHFYSLNGEWRKDATVLIVDRYQLFVCSLEESNDQLKRALELLDWREGFKVSSFVSKHRPAILHLVESRKLKKEYDSKTVLYYLPRHLGETVLVDCPSDIDLHEMKEEDAIIADKVWPNRHIGSLFFLKRLIAWNPNVGAYTKDGKLVAWCFRLQAGALGALQVDREYQRRGLGTLVTKAMIRKLCDLGLDTFAFVNYGNTPSRVMFEKLGFIEVDFVYWLRTFPTDPTLPPWKD
;
A
#
# COMPACT_ATOMS: atom_id res chain seq x y z
N ASP A 1 3.82 11.79 -2.83
CA ASP A 1 2.95 12.23 -3.95
C ASP A 1 1.47 11.92 -3.67
N ASN A 2 1.10 10.69 -3.31
CA ASN A 2 -0.31 10.28 -3.20
C ASN A 2 -1.12 11.14 -2.20
N TYR A 3 -0.58 11.41 -1.01
CA TYR A 3 -1.23 12.31 -0.04
C TYR A 3 -1.28 13.79 -0.50
N ILE A 4 -0.38 14.22 -1.37
CA ILE A 4 -0.43 15.57 -1.96
C ILE A 4 -1.62 15.64 -2.92
N MET A 5 -1.79 14.62 -3.77
CA MET A 5 -2.97 14.50 -4.64
C MET A 5 -4.29 14.43 -3.86
N TRP A 6 -4.28 13.78 -2.68
CA TRP A 6 -5.48 13.76 -1.82
C TRP A 6 -5.82 15.14 -1.28
N ARG A 7 -4.82 15.95 -0.97
CA ARG A 7 -5.02 17.33 -0.51
C ARG A 7 -5.65 18.21 -1.59
N GLU A 8 -5.37 17.93 -2.86
CA GLU A 8 -6.03 18.63 -3.98
C GLU A 8 -7.52 18.29 -4.09
N LYS A 9 -7.93 17.09 -3.63
CA LYS A 9 -9.34 16.67 -3.58
C LYS A 9 -10.07 17.21 -2.35
N SER A 10 -9.38 17.33 -1.22
CA SER A 10 -9.96 17.87 0.02
C SER A 10 -8.90 18.53 0.90
N ASN A 11 -9.22 19.72 1.40
CA ASN A 11 -8.37 20.45 2.34
C ASN A 11 -8.28 19.75 3.71
N GLU A 12 -9.30 19.00 4.08
CA GLU A 12 -9.37 18.26 5.34
C GLU A 12 -9.59 16.78 5.05
N ILE A 13 -8.67 15.96 5.55
CA ILE A 13 -8.73 14.50 5.42
C ILE A 13 -8.81 13.95 6.85
N PRO A 14 -9.96 13.41 7.29
CA PRO A 14 -10.13 12.91 8.63
C PRO A 14 -9.08 11.84 9.00
N ASN A 15 -8.57 11.93 10.22
CA ASN A 15 -7.60 10.98 10.79
C ASN A 15 -6.29 10.84 9.99
N LEU A 16 -5.88 11.89 9.27
CA LEU A 16 -4.59 11.98 8.59
C LEU A 16 -3.72 13.05 9.26
N HIS A 17 -2.58 12.64 9.79
CA HIS A 17 -1.64 13.51 10.50
C HIS A 17 -0.21 13.31 10.00
N PHE A 18 0.50 14.42 9.85
CA PHE A 18 1.92 14.46 9.51
C PHE A 18 2.69 15.01 10.69
N TYR A 19 3.72 14.30 11.13
CA TYR A 19 4.58 14.70 12.23
C TYR A 19 6.02 14.86 11.76
N SER A 20 6.71 15.84 12.32
CA SER A 20 8.14 16.05 12.18
C SER A 20 8.71 16.54 13.50
N LEU A 21 10.01 16.32 13.73
CA LEU A 21 10.70 16.87 14.89
C LEU A 21 10.94 18.36 14.68
N ASN A 22 10.30 19.21 15.49
CA ASN A 22 10.52 20.66 15.52
C ASN A 22 10.42 21.38 14.16
N GLY A 23 9.73 20.81 13.17
CA GLY A 23 9.65 21.35 11.81
C GLY A 23 10.92 21.18 10.97
N GLU A 24 11.90 20.38 11.41
CA GLU A 24 13.22 20.26 10.78
C GLU A 24 13.31 19.22 9.64
N TRP A 25 12.18 18.62 9.25
CA TRP A 25 12.11 17.56 8.23
C TRP A 25 12.78 17.89 6.89
N ARG A 26 12.99 19.17 6.55
CA ARG A 26 13.70 19.56 5.32
C ARG A 26 15.19 19.21 5.35
N LYS A 27 15.76 19.00 6.54
CA LYS A 27 17.19 18.67 6.71
C LYS A 27 17.48 17.20 6.40
N ASP A 28 16.57 16.31 6.80
CA ASP A 28 16.80 14.86 6.86
C ASP A 28 15.63 14.03 6.33
N ALA A 29 14.56 14.66 5.85
CA ALA A 29 13.30 14.04 5.45
C ALA A 29 12.62 13.17 6.53
N THR A 30 12.95 13.36 7.81
CA THR A 30 12.34 12.59 8.89
C THR A 30 10.89 13.02 9.09
N VAL A 31 9.97 12.15 8.68
CA VAL A 31 8.51 12.37 8.76
C VAL A 31 7.81 11.10 9.18
N LEU A 32 6.81 11.25 10.06
CA LEU A 32 5.84 10.20 10.38
C LEU A 32 4.48 10.60 9.81
N ILE A 33 3.79 9.66 9.18
CA ILE A 33 2.44 9.87 8.65
C ILE A 33 1.53 8.86 9.32
N VAL A 34 0.57 9.35 10.09
CA VAL A 34 -0.49 8.54 10.68
C VAL A 34 -1.74 8.73 9.86
N ASP A 35 -2.20 7.66 9.21
CA ASP A 35 -3.45 7.61 8.46
C ASP A 35 -4.33 6.52 9.07
N ARG A 36 -5.24 6.94 9.95
CA ARG A 36 -6.02 6.05 10.82
C ARG A 36 -5.10 5.15 11.64
N TYR A 37 -5.27 3.83 11.55
CA TYR A 37 -4.45 2.85 12.26
C TYR A 37 -3.07 2.59 11.62
N GLN A 38 -2.76 3.20 10.47
CA GLN A 38 -1.52 2.97 9.74
C GLN A 38 -0.49 4.07 10.03
N LEU A 39 0.75 3.63 10.28
CA LEU A 39 1.92 4.49 10.45
C LEU A 39 2.87 4.28 9.28
N PHE A 40 3.20 5.34 8.55
CA PHE A 40 4.28 5.36 7.55
C PHE A 40 5.43 6.19 8.08
N VAL A 41 6.65 5.77 7.74
CA VAL A 41 7.88 6.41 8.21
C VAL A 41 8.82 6.66 7.05
N CYS A 42 9.52 7.78 7.10
CA CYS A 42 10.60 8.11 6.18
C CYS A 42 11.69 8.86 6.94
N SER A 43 12.94 8.64 6.54
CA SER A 43 14.10 9.45 6.91
C SER A 43 15.22 9.20 5.89
N LEU A 44 16.01 10.21 5.55
CA LEU A 44 17.25 10.10 4.79
C LEU A 44 18.49 9.99 5.68
N GLU A 45 18.33 10.14 7.00
CA GLU A 45 19.42 9.93 7.96
C GLU A 45 19.79 8.44 8.05
N GLU A 46 21.06 8.11 7.83
CA GLU A 46 21.54 6.72 7.86
C GLU A 46 21.42 6.07 9.25
N SER A 47 21.67 6.82 10.33
CA SER A 47 21.60 6.29 11.70
C SER A 47 20.17 6.06 12.21
N ASN A 48 19.18 6.71 11.59
CA ASN A 48 17.78 6.76 12.01
C ASN A 48 17.57 7.29 13.43
N ASP A 49 18.47 8.11 13.97
CA ASP A 49 18.35 8.61 15.34
C ASP A 49 17.19 9.60 15.49
N GLN A 50 16.99 10.47 14.49
CA GLN A 50 15.81 11.33 14.43
C GLN A 50 14.53 10.52 14.28
N LEU A 51 14.56 9.46 13.46
CA LEU A 51 13.41 8.58 13.31
C LEU A 51 13.06 7.86 14.62
N LYS A 52 14.05 7.30 15.34
CA LYS A 52 13.85 6.69 16.67
C LYS A 52 13.20 7.67 17.64
N ARG A 53 13.75 8.89 17.73
CA ARG A 53 13.22 9.93 18.61
C ARG A 53 11.78 10.31 18.25
N ALA A 54 11.47 10.45 16.96
CA ALA A 54 10.12 10.77 16.51
C ALA A 54 9.13 9.65 16.89
N LEU A 55 9.52 8.38 16.69
CA LEU A 55 8.72 7.21 17.02
C LEU A 55 8.42 7.11 18.52
N GLU A 56 9.40 7.45 19.37
CA GLU A 56 9.25 7.44 20.83
C GLU A 56 8.22 8.44 21.36
N LEU A 57 7.96 9.52 20.59
CA LEU A 57 7.02 10.58 20.96
C LEU A 57 5.58 10.31 20.52
N LEU A 58 5.36 9.34 19.63
CA LEU A 58 4.00 8.94 19.25
C LEU A 58 3.27 8.26 20.41
N ASP A 59 1.96 8.40 20.41
CA ASP A 59 1.09 7.68 21.34
C ASP A 59 0.80 6.26 20.81
N TRP A 60 1.38 5.26 21.46
CA TRP A 60 1.25 3.85 21.08
C TRP A 60 0.10 3.11 21.76
N ARG A 61 -0.77 3.82 22.50
CA ARG A 61 -1.86 3.19 23.28
C ARG A 61 -2.81 2.34 22.44
N GLU A 62 -3.19 2.83 21.26
CA GLU A 62 -4.04 2.11 20.30
C GLU A 62 -3.26 1.10 19.44
N GLY A 63 -1.92 1.11 19.53
CA GLY A 63 -1.06 0.37 18.62
C GLY A 63 -1.10 0.90 17.19
N PHE A 64 -0.13 0.46 16.37
CA PHE A 64 -0.06 0.85 14.96
C PHE A 64 0.16 -0.35 14.06
N LYS A 65 -0.36 -0.26 12.84
CA LYS A 65 0.20 -0.96 11.69
C LYS A 65 1.29 -0.09 11.08
N VAL A 66 2.54 -0.37 11.40
CA VAL A 66 3.68 0.25 10.72
C VAL A 66 3.76 -0.36 9.32
N SER A 67 3.40 0.43 8.32
CA SER A 67 3.14 0.00 6.96
C SER A 67 4.31 0.29 6.04
N SER A 68 4.69 -0.72 5.24
CA SER A 68 5.61 -0.62 4.10
C SER A 68 6.91 0.16 4.37
N PHE A 69 7.52 -0.02 5.54
CA PHE A 69 8.80 0.62 5.86
C PHE A 69 9.97 -0.19 5.25
N VAL A 70 10.94 0.52 4.67
CA VAL A 70 12.11 -0.09 4.01
C VAL A 70 13.11 -0.68 5.00
N SER A 71 13.99 -1.56 4.51
CA SER A 71 14.96 -2.32 5.32
C SER A 71 15.79 -1.45 6.25
N LYS A 72 16.23 -0.27 5.80
CA LYS A 72 17.03 0.65 6.62
C LYS A 72 16.32 1.14 7.88
N HIS A 73 14.99 1.23 7.88
CA HIS A 73 14.22 1.71 9.04
C HIS A 73 13.91 0.59 10.04
N ARG A 74 14.08 -0.67 9.65
CA ARG A 74 13.73 -1.82 10.47
C ARG A 74 14.42 -1.85 11.84
N PRO A 75 15.74 -1.58 11.97
CA PRO A 75 16.39 -1.55 13.28
C PRO A 75 15.76 -0.53 14.24
N ALA A 76 15.40 0.66 13.77
CA ALA A 76 14.77 1.69 14.59
C ALA A 76 13.37 1.26 15.09
N ILE A 77 12.56 0.66 14.21
CA ILE A 77 11.23 0.16 14.56
C ILE A 77 11.31 -1.00 15.56
N LEU A 78 12.22 -1.96 15.35
CA LEU A 78 12.37 -3.09 16.27
C LEU A 78 12.90 -2.65 17.64
N HIS A 79 13.84 -1.70 17.67
CA HIS A 79 14.33 -1.11 18.91
C HIS A 79 13.21 -0.45 19.72
N LEU A 80 12.31 0.29 19.07
CA LEU A 80 11.14 0.88 19.72
C LEU A 80 10.21 -0.21 20.30
N VAL A 81 9.90 -1.23 19.51
CA VAL A 81 9.04 -2.34 19.96
C VAL A 81 9.62 -3.03 21.19
N GLU A 82 10.93 -3.28 21.20
CA GLU A 82 11.63 -3.90 22.33
C GLU A 82 11.68 -2.99 23.56
N SER A 83 12.11 -1.74 23.39
CA SER A 83 12.25 -0.77 24.49
C SER A 83 10.92 -0.45 25.18
N ARG A 84 9.83 -0.38 24.41
CA ARG A 84 8.47 -0.15 24.91
C ARG A 84 7.72 -1.43 25.26
N LYS A 85 8.33 -2.61 25.09
CA LYS A 85 7.72 -3.93 25.32
C LYS A 85 6.38 -4.09 24.59
N LEU A 86 6.28 -3.57 23.37
CA LEU A 86 5.05 -3.65 22.57
C LEU A 86 4.84 -5.09 22.11
N LYS A 87 3.64 -5.62 22.33
CA LYS A 87 3.28 -6.94 21.83
C LYS A 87 2.97 -6.85 20.33
N LYS A 88 3.70 -7.61 19.51
CA LYS A 88 3.44 -7.73 18.07
C LYS A 88 2.28 -8.69 17.82
N GLU A 89 1.37 -8.32 16.94
CA GLU A 89 0.41 -9.23 16.32
C GLU A 89 1.07 -9.98 15.16
N TYR A 90 1.77 -9.25 14.28
CA TYR A 90 2.58 -9.83 13.21
C TYR A 90 3.76 -8.94 12.84
N ASP A 91 4.72 -9.55 12.16
CA ASP A 91 5.92 -8.93 11.59
C ASP A 91 6.22 -9.67 10.28
N SER A 92 5.90 -9.05 9.15
CA SER A 92 5.99 -9.67 7.84
C SER A 92 6.84 -8.84 6.88
N LYS A 93 7.31 -9.50 5.82
CA LYS A 93 8.14 -8.89 4.78
C LYS A 93 7.55 -9.14 3.40
N THR A 94 7.67 -8.15 2.53
CA THR A 94 7.29 -8.22 1.12
C THR A 94 8.44 -7.73 0.26
N VAL A 95 8.59 -8.32 -0.92
CA VAL A 95 9.53 -7.86 -1.95
C VAL A 95 9.02 -6.53 -2.51
N LEU A 96 9.92 -5.55 -2.63
CA LEU A 96 9.66 -4.29 -3.33
C LEU A 96 10.10 -4.43 -4.79
N TYR A 97 9.12 -4.52 -5.68
CA TYR A 97 9.33 -4.48 -7.12
C TYR A 97 9.21 -3.06 -7.64
N TYR A 98 10.09 -2.68 -8.57
CA TYR A 98 10.11 -1.36 -9.17
C TYR A 98 10.20 -1.43 -10.70
N LEU A 99 9.43 -0.57 -11.38
CA LEU A 99 9.45 -0.36 -12.83
C LEU A 99 9.52 1.15 -13.10
N PRO A 100 10.62 1.65 -13.67
CA PRO A 100 10.73 3.06 -14.03
C PRO A 100 9.77 3.41 -15.15
N ARG A 101 9.27 4.66 -15.13
CA ARG A 101 8.22 5.16 -16.02
C ARG A 101 8.54 4.98 -17.49
N HIS A 102 9.77 5.29 -17.92
CA HIS A 102 10.17 5.17 -19.32
C HIS A 102 10.04 3.74 -19.86
N LEU A 103 10.17 2.70 -19.01
CA LEU A 103 9.88 1.32 -19.41
C LEU A 103 8.36 1.05 -19.40
N GLY A 104 7.65 1.57 -18.39
CA GLY A 104 6.18 1.51 -18.33
C GLY A 104 5.49 2.15 -19.54
N GLU A 105 6.06 3.21 -20.10
CA GLU A 105 5.60 3.89 -21.31
C GLU A 105 5.66 3.01 -22.57
N THR A 106 6.41 1.90 -22.55
CA THR A 106 6.47 0.93 -23.65
C THR A 106 5.49 -0.24 -23.48
N VAL A 107 4.81 -0.33 -22.33
CA VAL A 107 3.86 -1.42 -22.05
C VAL A 107 2.62 -1.31 -22.92
N LEU A 108 2.33 -2.36 -23.68
CA LEU A 108 1.08 -2.50 -24.45
C LEU A 108 0.02 -3.23 -23.62
N VAL A 109 -1.20 -2.67 -23.62
CA VAL A 109 -2.38 -3.21 -22.95
C VAL A 109 -3.31 -3.84 -24.00
N ASP A 110 -3.09 -5.12 -24.27
CA ASP A 110 -3.95 -5.89 -25.19
C ASP A 110 -5.13 -6.48 -24.41
N CYS A 111 -6.26 -5.79 -24.42
CA CYS A 111 -7.47 -6.24 -23.74
C CYS A 111 -8.21 -7.31 -24.56
N PRO A 112 -8.51 -8.50 -23.99
CA PRO A 112 -9.34 -9.49 -24.64
C PRO A 112 -10.73 -8.93 -24.98
N SER A 113 -11.32 -9.37 -26.09
CA SER A 113 -12.59 -8.85 -26.59
C SER A 113 -13.78 -9.13 -25.65
N ASP A 114 -13.68 -10.11 -24.76
CA ASP A 114 -14.70 -10.49 -23.78
C ASP A 114 -14.53 -9.78 -22.42
N ILE A 115 -13.51 -8.92 -22.30
CA ILE A 115 -13.18 -8.18 -21.07
C ILE A 115 -13.22 -6.69 -21.34
N ASP A 116 -13.73 -5.94 -20.37
CA ASP A 116 -13.72 -4.49 -20.33
C ASP A 116 -12.86 -3.98 -19.16
N LEU A 117 -12.03 -2.97 -19.40
CA LEU A 117 -11.16 -2.36 -18.38
C LEU A 117 -11.61 -0.95 -18.05
N HIS A 118 -12.00 -0.72 -16.80
CA HIS A 118 -12.48 0.57 -16.33
C HIS A 118 -12.00 0.84 -14.89
N GLU A 119 -12.23 2.07 -14.41
CA GLU A 119 -12.10 2.36 -12.99
C GLU A 119 -13.17 1.61 -12.21
N MET A 120 -12.80 1.13 -11.02
CA MET A 120 -13.72 0.42 -10.14
C MET A 120 -14.78 1.36 -9.57
N LYS A 121 -15.95 0.79 -9.31
CA LYS A 121 -17.04 1.46 -8.60
C LYS A 121 -16.91 1.21 -7.11
N GLU A 122 -17.52 2.05 -6.28
CA GLU A 122 -17.41 1.89 -4.82
C GLU A 122 -17.92 0.51 -4.35
N GLU A 123 -18.94 -0.05 -5.01
CA GLU A 123 -19.51 -1.35 -4.68
C GLU A 123 -18.52 -2.51 -4.93
N ASP A 124 -17.57 -2.34 -5.85
CA ASP A 124 -16.53 -3.33 -6.14
C ASP A 124 -15.61 -3.56 -4.93
N ALA A 125 -15.49 -2.56 -4.04
CA ALA A 125 -14.75 -2.73 -2.78
C ALA A 125 -15.36 -3.84 -1.91
N ILE A 126 -16.67 -4.11 -1.99
CA ILE A 126 -17.32 -5.20 -1.25
C ILE A 126 -16.82 -6.55 -1.75
N ILE A 127 -16.69 -6.70 -3.07
CA ILE A 127 -16.19 -7.91 -3.72
C ILE A 127 -14.71 -8.10 -3.34
N ALA A 128 -13.90 -7.06 -3.52
CA ALA A 128 -12.48 -7.09 -3.20
C ALA A 128 -12.23 -7.40 -1.72
N ASP A 129 -12.93 -6.72 -0.79
CA ASP A 129 -12.80 -6.92 0.65
C ASP A 129 -13.10 -8.36 1.06
N LYS A 130 -14.19 -8.93 0.54
CA LYS A 130 -14.67 -10.27 0.91
C LYS A 130 -13.62 -11.35 0.70
N VAL A 131 -12.76 -11.20 -0.32
CA VAL A 131 -11.75 -12.19 -0.70
C VAL A 131 -10.32 -11.74 -0.40
N TRP A 132 -10.13 -10.56 0.20
CA TRP A 132 -8.81 -10.01 0.44
C TRP A 132 -8.10 -10.76 1.57
N PRO A 133 -6.87 -11.29 1.36
CA PRO A 133 -6.14 -12.00 2.41
C PRO A 133 -5.84 -11.16 3.66
N ASN A 134 -5.82 -9.83 3.52
CA ASN A 134 -5.57 -8.90 4.61
C ASN A 134 -6.86 -8.25 5.14
N ARG A 135 -8.03 -8.85 4.90
CA ARG A 135 -9.31 -8.36 5.41
C ARG A 135 -9.31 -8.23 6.94
N HIS A 136 -9.81 -7.12 7.46
CA HIS A 136 -9.90 -6.83 8.88
C HIS A 136 -11.00 -5.79 9.14
N ILE A 137 -11.26 -5.44 10.40
CA ILE A 137 -12.18 -4.35 10.73
C ILE A 137 -11.63 -3.06 10.07
N GLY A 138 -12.43 -2.47 9.18
CA GLY A 138 -12.05 -1.27 8.44
C GLY A 138 -11.37 -1.45 7.09
N SER A 139 -11.14 -2.68 6.65
CA SER A 139 -10.61 -2.92 5.30
C SER A 139 -11.59 -2.51 4.20
N LEU A 140 -12.91 -2.66 4.41
CA LEU A 140 -13.91 -2.22 3.43
C LEU A 140 -13.88 -0.70 3.22
N PHE A 141 -13.93 0.07 4.32
CA PHE A 141 -13.81 1.53 4.23
C PHE A 141 -12.47 1.93 3.59
N PHE A 142 -11.38 1.25 3.96
CA PHE A 142 -10.07 1.46 3.35
C PHE A 142 -10.10 1.26 1.82
N LEU A 143 -10.64 0.14 1.33
CA LEU A 143 -10.71 -0.14 -0.11
C LEU A 143 -11.63 0.85 -0.84
N LYS A 144 -12.79 1.21 -0.26
CA LYS A 144 -13.67 2.26 -0.80
C LYS A 144 -12.93 3.59 -0.94
N ARG A 145 -12.19 3.99 0.09
CA ARG A 145 -11.36 5.20 0.07
C ARG A 145 -10.27 5.11 -1.00
N LEU A 146 -9.64 3.96 -1.21
CA LEU A 146 -8.70 3.80 -2.31
C LEU A 146 -9.37 3.95 -3.68
N ILE A 147 -10.58 3.41 -3.90
CA ILE A 147 -11.30 3.59 -5.17
C ILE A 147 -11.57 5.07 -5.45
N ALA A 148 -12.08 5.80 -4.47
CA ALA A 148 -12.46 7.21 -4.66
C ALA A 148 -11.25 8.17 -4.78
N TRP A 149 -10.11 7.82 -4.16
CA TRP A 149 -9.00 8.76 -4.00
C TRP A 149 -7.74 8.38 -4.76
N ASN A 150 -7.60 7.12 -5.20
CA ASN A 150 -6.42 6.61 -5.87
C ASN A 150 -6.72 6.04 -7.27
N PRO A 151 -5.74 6.09 -8.19
CA PRO A 151 -5.74 5.28 -9.40
C PRO A 151 -6.03 3.81 -9.09
N ASN A 152 -6.93 3.24 -9.87
CA ASN A 152 -7.33 1.85 -9.75
C ASN A 152 -7.84 1.34 -11.10
N VAL A 153 -7.84 0.02 -11.27
CA VAL A 153 -8.37 -0.63 -12.48
C VAL A 153 -9.11 -1.90 -12.08
N GLY A 154 -10.32 -2.06 -12.63
CA GLY A 154 -11.10 -3.30 -12.64
C GLY A 154 -11.21 -3.88 -14.05
N ALA A 155 -11.20 -5.20 -14.13
CA ALA A 155 -11.54 -5.96 -15.33
C ALA A 155 -12.92 -6.60 -15.16
N TYR A 156 -13.79 -6.37 -16.12
CA TYR A 156 -15.18 -6.80 -16.10
C TYR A 156 -15.48 -7.70 -17.28
N THR A 157 -16.35 -8.68 -17.08
CA THR A 157 -16.97 -9.41 -18.19
C THR A 157 -18.04 -8.55 -18.85
N LYS A 158 -18.51 -8.94 -20.04
CA LYS A 158 -19.55 -8.20 -20.79
C LYS A 158 -20.89 -8.07 -20.09
N ASP A 159 -21.21 -8.98 -19.18
CA ASP A 159 -22.37 -8.92 -18.28
C ASP A 159 -22.14 -8.06 -17.03
N GLY A 160 -20.96 -7.45 -16.89
CA GLY A 160 -20.64 -6.48 -15.85
C GLY A 160 -20.08 -7.06 -14.56
N LYS A 161 -19.68 -8.35 -14.52
CA LYS A 161 -19.05 -8.96 -13.34
C LYS A 161 -17.59 -8.55 -13.23
N LEU A 162 -17.18 -8.00 -12.08
CA LEU A 162 -15.77 -7.76 -11.77
C LEU A 162 -15.03 -9.09 -11.60
N VAL A 163 -13.95 -9.30 -12.35
CA VAL A 163 -13.20 -10.56 -12.39
C VAL A 163 -11.70 -10.42 -12.14
N ALA A 164 -11.15 -9.22 -12.20
CA ALA A 164 -9.81 -8.91 -11.69
C ALA A 164 -9.71 -7.43 -11.33
N TRP A 165 -8.81 -7.08 -10.41
CA TRP A 165 -8.66 -5.70 -9.98
C TRP A 165 -7.25 -5.42 -9.47
N CYS A 166 -6.85 -4.15 -9.53
CA CYS A 166 -5.62 -3.64 -8.96
C CYS A 166 -5.85 -2.25 -8.36
N PHE A 167 -5.45 -2.08 -7.10
CA PHE A 167 -5.51 -0.79 -6.41
C PHE A 167 -4.12 -0.16 -6.37
N ARG A 168 -4.06 1.17 -6.37
CA ARG A 168 -2.92 1.88 -5.80
C ARG A 168 -3.16 2.10 -4.29
N LEU A 169 -2.20 1.71 -3.46
CA LEU A 169 -2.23 1.91 -2.01
C LEU A 169 -1.86 3.34 -1.63
N GLN A 170 -2.06 3.69 -0.35
CA GLN A 170 -1.76 5.03 0.20
C GLN A 170 -0.28 5.41 0.02
N ALA A 171 0.62 4.44 0.20
CA ALA A 171 2.05 4.59 -0.01
C ALA A 171 2.46 4.70 -1.48
N GLY A 172 1.52 4.62 -2.43
CA GLY A 172 1.76 4.77 -3.87
C GLY A 172 2.00 3.47 -4.62
N ALA A 173 2.25 2.35 -3.92
CA ALA A 173 2.47 1.03 -4.52
C ALA A 173 1.20 0.42 -5.10
N LEU A 174 1.33 -0.45 -6.10
CA LEU A 174 0.28 -1.39 -6.48
C LEU A 174 0.04 -2.37 -5.33
N GLY A 175 -1.22 -2.65 -5.06
CA GLY A 175 -1.62 -3.56 -3.99
C GLY A 175 -3.07 -4.01 -4.12
N ALA A 176 -3.46 -4.92 -3.22
CA ALA A 176 -4.75 -5.60 -3.27
C ALA A 176 -5.09 -6.16 -4.67
N LEU A 177 -4.05 -6.48 -5.46
CA LEU A 177 -4.16 -7.09 -6.78
C LEU A 177 -4.69 -8.52 -6.63
N GLN A 178 -5.80 -8.81 -7.29
CA GLN A 178 -6.39 -10.14 -7.23
C GLN A 178 -7.21 -10.41 -8.50
N VAL A 179 -7.33 -11.71 -8.80
CA VAL A 179 -8.17 -12.24 -9.87
C VAL A 179 -9.17 -13.18 -9.22
N ASP A 180 -10.43 -13.03 -9.58
CA ASP A 180 -11.50 -13.92 -9.17
C ASP A 180 -11.11 -15.37 -9.48
N ARG A 181 -11.39 -16.29 -8.55
CA ARG A 181 -10.91 -17.68 -8.62
C ARG A 181 -11.38 -18.39 -9.90
N GLU A 182 -12.57 -18.08 -10.39
CA GLU A 182 -13.14 -18.68 -11.59
C GLU A 182 -12.49 -18.15 -12.88
N TYR A 183 -11.75 -17.04 -12.80
CA TYR A 183 -11.14 -16.33 -13.92
C TYR A 183 -9.60 -16.35 -13.88
N GLN A 184 -9.01 -17.10 -12.96
CA GLN A 184 -7.56 -17.25 -12.86
C GLN A 184 -6.97 -17.95 -14.08
N ARG A 185 -5.65 -17.81 -14.26
CA ARG A 185 -4.88 -18.42 -15.37
C ARG A 185 -5.28 -17.95 -16.78
N ARG A 186 -6.04 -16.86 -16.87
CA ARG A 186 -6.42 -16.20 -18.14
C ARG A 186 -5.59 -14.94 -18.47
N GLY A 187 -4.52 -14.69 -17.71
CA GLY A 187 -3.70 -13.48 -17.88
C GLY A 187 -4.30 -12.19 -17.31
N LEU A 188 -5.47 -12.23 -16.65
CA LEU A 188 -6.16 -11.02 -16.17
C LEU A 188 -5.40 -10.24 -15.10
N GLY A 189 -4.61 -10.91 -14.25
CA GLY A 189 -3.73 -10.23 -13.29
C GLY A 189 -2.68 -9.37 -13.97
N THR A 190 -2.07 -9.92 -15.04
CA THR A 190 -1.15 -9.17 -15.92
C THR A 190 -1.87 -8.01 -16.60
N LEU A 191 -3.09 -8.25 -17.09
CA LEU A 191 -3.89 -7.23 -17.79
C LEU A 191 -4.15 -6.00 -16.92
N VAL A 192 -4.71 -6.17 -15.72
CA VAL A 192 -4.99 -5.04 -14.81
C VAL A 192 -3.70 -4.38 -14.31
N THR A 193 -2.61 -5.14 -14.17
CA THR A 193 -1.30 -4.58 -13.79
C THR A 193 -0.75 -3.70 -14.93
N LYS A 194 -0.79 -4.16 -16.18
CA LYS A 194 -0.38 -3.36 -17.35
C LYS A 194 -1.21 -2.08 -17.50
N ALA A 195 -2.52 -2.17 -17.30
CA ALA A 195 -3.41 -1.01 -17.32
C ALA A 195 -3.09 -0.02 -16.19
N MET A 196 -2.77 -0.51 -14.99
CA MET A 196 -2.29 0.35 -13.90
C MET A 196 -0.95 1.02 -14.21
N ILE A 197 0.02 0.29 -14.79
CA ILE A 197 1.30 0.87 -15.22
C ILE A 197 1.06 2.04 -16.17
N ARG A 198 0.21 1.85 -17.19
CA ARG A 198 -0.14 2.93 -18.14
C ARG A 198 -0.76 4.12 -17.45
N LYS A 199 -1.78 3.89 -16.61
CA LYS A 199 -2.46 4.95 -15.85
C LYS A 199 -1.47 5.74 -14.98
N LEU A 200 -0.49 5.09 -14.35
CA LEU A 200 0.54 5.77 -13.55
C LEU A 200 1.56 6.52 -14.42
N CYS A 201 1.93 5.98 -15.58
CA CYS A 201 2.80 6.69 -16.53
C CYS A 201 2.16 7.96 -17.06
N ASP A 202 0.85 7.94 -17.36
CA ASP A 202 0.10 9.11 -17.79
C ASP A 202 0.02 10.21 -16.70
N LEU A 203 0.19 9.83 -15.43
CA LEU A 203 0.33 10.73 -14.29
C LEU A 203 1.79 11.17 -14.04
N GLY A 204 2.73 10.75 -14.90
CA GLY A 204 4.15 11.07 -14.77
C GLY A 204 4.89 10.26 -13.70
N LEU A 205 4.31 9.15 -13.21
CA LEU A 205 4.82 8.38 -12.06
C LEU A 205 5.50 7.06 -12.47
N ASP A 206 6.51 6.66 -11.69
CA ASP A 206 7.03 5.29 -11.71
C ASP A 206 6.03 4.31 -11.08
N THR A 207 6.18 3.02 -11.36
CA THR A 207 5.33 1.97 -10.78
C THR A 207 6.13 1.08 -9.85
N PHE A 208 5.60 0.80 -8.66
CA PHE A 208 6.19 -0.16 -7.73
C PHE A 208 5.11 -0.97 -7.05
N ALA A 209 5.46 -2.16 -6.56
CA ALA A 209 4.52 -3.09 -5.95
C ALA A 209 5.14 -3.80 -4.74
N PHE A 210 4.31 -4.13 -3.76
CA PHE A 210 4.69 -4.93 -2.60
C PHE A 210 4.12 -6.33 -2.73
N VAL A 211 5.00 -7.32 -2.87
CA VAL A 211 4.58 -8.71 -3.12
C VAL A 211 5.06 -9.61 -1.99
N ASN A 212 4.14 -10.34 -1.37
CA ASN A 212 4.48 -11.35 -0.37
C ASN A 212 5.51 -12.33 -0.93
N TYR A 213 6.58 -12.61 -0.17
CA TYR A 213 7.69 -13.43 -0.63
C TYR A 213 7.25 -14.82 -1.12
N GLY A 214 6.24 -15.42 -0.45
CA GLY A 214 5.64 -16.70 -0.81
C GLY A 214 4.64 -16.65 -1.96
N ASN A 215 4.31 -15.48 -2.50
CA ASN A 215 3.40 -15.35 -3.65
C ASN A 215 4.17 -15.47 -4.97
N THR A 216 4.71 -16.67 -5.22
CA THR A 216 5.48 -16.99 -6.43
C THR A 216 4.75 -16.62 -7.73
N PRO A 217 3.43 -16.87 -7.89
CA PRO A 217 2.72 -16.48 -9.11
C PRO A 217 2.79 -14.97 -9.39
N SER A 218 2.59 -14.13 -8.37
CA SER A 218 2.65 -12.67 -8.54
C SER A 218 4.08 -12.19 -8.80
N ARG A 219 5.08 -12.76 -8.13
CA ARG A 219 6.50 -12.43 -8.32
C ARG A 219 6.95 -12.65 -9.77
N VAL A 220 6.71 -13.87 -10.27
CA VAL A 220 7.01 -14.25 -11.65
C VAL A 220 6.27 -13.37 -12.66
N MET A 221 5.04 -12.97 -12.36
CA MET A 221 4.29 -12.05 -13.21
C MET A 221 4.92 -10.65 -13.26
N PHE A 222 5.32 -10.07 -12.12
CA PHE A 222 6.00 -8.78 -12.08
C PHE A 222 7.35 -8.81 -12.79
N GLU A 223 8.16 -9.86 -12.58
CA GLU A 223 9.44 -10.05 -13.26
C GLU A 223 9.28 -10.11 -14.79
N LYS A 224 8.27 -10.84 -15.28
CA LYS A 224 7.94 -10.90 -16.72
C LYS A 224 7.48 -9.57 -17.30
N LEU A 225 6.96 -8.68 -16.46
CA LEU A 225 6.59 -7.32 -16.85
C LEU A 225 7.77 -6.34 -16.80
N GLY A 226 8.99 -6.83 -16.50
CA GLY A 226 10.20 -6.02 -16.46
C GLY A 226 10.44 -5.32 -15.12
N PHE A 227 9.67 -5.64 -14.08
CA PHE A 227 9.97 -5.14 -12.74
C PHE A 227 11.22 -5.81 -12.20
N ILE A 228 12.02 -5.04 -11.46
CA ILE A 228 13.19 -5.53 -10.73
C ILE A 228 12.93 -5.50 -9.22
N GLU A 229 13.48 -6.46 -8.49
CA GLU A 229 13.52 -6.42 -7.02
C GLU A 229 14.58 -5.39 -6.59
N VAL A 230 14.19 -4.39 -5.79
CA VAL A 230 15.12 -3.31 -5.36
C VAL A 230 15.36 -3.26 -3.85
N ASP A 231 14.43 -3.79 -3.05
CA ASP A 231 14.57 -3.92 -1.59
C ASP A 231 13.48 -4.87 -1.05
N PHE A 232 13.40 -4.99 0.28
CA PHE A 232 12.24 -5.44 1.01
C PHE A 232 11.56 -4.27 1.71
N VAL A 233 10.24 -4.39 1.86
CA VAL A 233 9.50 -3.57 2.82
C VAL A 233 8.84 -4.47 3.85
N TYR A 234 8.61 -3.90 5.03
CA TYR A 234 8.13 -4.62 6.18
C TYR A 234 6.78 -4.06 6.65
N TRP A 235 6.01 -4.95 7.27
CA TRP A 235 4.72 -4.65 7.86
C TRP A 235 4.73 -5.19 9.28
N LEU A 236 4.59 -4.30 10.25
CA LEU A 236 4.58 -4.66 11.66
C LEU A 236 3.31 -4.14 12.30
N ARG A 237 2.59 -5.01 13.00
CA ARG A 237 1.40 -4.62 13.75
C ARG A 237 1.61 -4.87 15.22
N THR A 238 1.32 -3.87 16.04
CA THR A 238 1.28 -4.01 17.50
C THR A 238 -0.15 -4.07 18.00
N PHE A 239 -0.39 -4.81 19.07
CA PHE A 239 -1.63 -4.71 19.83
C PHE A 239 -1.70 -3.37 20.56
N PRO A 240 -2.91 -2.87 20.89
CA PRO A 240 -3.07 -1.79 21.85
C PRO A 240 -2.39 -2.14 23.18
N THR A 241 -1.76 -1.15 23.80
CA THR A 241 -1.19 -1.29 25.15
C THR A 241 -2.19 -0.92 26.24
N ASP A 242 -3.25 -0.18 25.89
CA ASP A 242 -4.34 0.16 26.80
C ASP A 242 -5.46 -0.89 26.71
N PRO A 243 -5.71 -1.69 27.76
CA PRO A 243 -6.72 -2.75 27.73
C PRO A 243 -8.16 -2.21 27.73
N THR A 244 -8.36 -0.91 27.97
CA THR A 244 -9.68 -0.25 27.92
C THR A 244 -10.07 0.16 26.51
N LEU A 245 -9.11 0.20 25.58
CA LEU A 245 -9.35 0.48 24.19
C LEU A 245 -9.71 -0.83 23.48
N PRO A 246 -10.79 -0.86 22.67
CA PRO A 246 -11.09 -2.03 21.85
C PRO A 246 -9.89 -2.34 20.95
N PRO A 247 -9.62 -3.63 20.68
CA PRO A 247 -8.38 -4.04 20.01
C PRO A 247 -8.16 -3.31 18.69
N TRP A 248 -9.25 -3.00 17.96
CA TRP A 248 -9.21 -2.31 16.68
C TRP A 248 -10.41 -1.36 16.55
N LYS A 249 -10.16 -0.07 16.28
CA LYS A 249 -11.17 0.89 15.81
C LYS A 249 -10.91 1.21 14.34
N ASP A 250 -11.99 1.45 13.61
CA ASP A 250 -11.99 1.90 12.22
C ASP A 250 -11.57 3.38 12.15
#